data_AF-A0A0U3AFB8-F1
#
_entry.id   AF-A0A0U3AFB8-F1
#
_cell.length_a   1.000
_cell.length_b   1.000
_cell.length_c   1.000
_cell.angle_alpha   90.00
_cell.angle_beta   90.00
_cell.angle_gamma   90.00
#
_symmetry.space_group_name_H-M   'P 1'
#
loop_
_entity.id
_entity.type
_entity.pdbx_description
1 polymer ?
#
loop_
_entity_poly.entity_id
_entity_poly.type
_entity_poly.pdbx_seq_one_letter_code
_entity_poly.pdbx_strand_id
1 'polypeptide(L)'
;MTCQELIDYLLAYLDEELPPEQRQVFDEHLRVCPPCIHYLETYRLTVHVSRVACEVREEACAQPPEKLVRAILTALRGEGRSA
;
A
#
# COMPACT_ATOMS: atom_id res chain seq x y z
N MET A 1 7.43 14.10 -1.97
CA MET A 1 7.29 12.77 -1.36
C MET A 1 6.15 12.79 -0.36
N THR A 2 4.96 12.49 -0.87
CA THR A 2 3.79 12.11 -0.08
C THR A 2 3.90 10.64 0.33
N CYS A 3 3.04 10.19 1.24
CA CYS A 3 2.96 8.77 1.59
C CYS A 3 2.67 7.89 0.36
N GLN A 4 1.81 8.36 -0.55
CA GLN A 4 1.47 7.65 -1.78
C GLN A 4 2.69 7.50 -2.69
N GLU A 5 3.41 8.60 -2.94
CA GLU A 5 4.61 8.60 -3.81
C GLU A 5 5.68 7.62 -3.29
N LEU A 6 5.84 7.51 -1.97
CA LEU A 6 6.78 6.55 -1.37
C LEU A 6 6.33 5.11 -1.58
N ILE A 7 5.04 4.82 -1.34
CA ILE A 7 4.47 3.48 -1.50
C ILE A 7 4.61 3.01 -2.95
N ASP A 8 4.26 3.87 -3.92
CA ASP A 8 4.35 3.57 -5.34
C ASP A 8 5.80 3.28 -5.74
N TYR A 9 6.76 4.05 -5.22
CA TYR A 9 8.19 3.82 -5.45
C TYR A 9 8.66 2.46 -4.92
N LEU A 10 8.23 2.07 -3.72
CA LEU A 10 8.61 0.79 -3.11
C LEU A 10 7.98 -0.40 -3.84
N LEU A 11 6.74 -0.26 -4.31
CA LEU A 11 6.10 -1.27 -5.15
C LEU A 11 6.87 -1.43 -6.45
N ALA A 12 7.16 -0.34 -7.17
CA ALA A 12 7.96 -0.39 -8.39
C ALA A 12 9.36 -1.01 -8.14
N TYR A 13 9.98 -0.78 -6.98
CA TYR A 13 11.23 -1.42 -6.64
C TYR A 13 11.08 -2.94 -6.48
N LEU A 14 10.04 -3.38 -5.76
CA LEU A 14 9.75 -4.80 -5.50
C LEU A 14 9.31 -5.56 -6.76
N ASP A 15 8.55 -4.93 -7.64
CA ASP A 15 8.04 -5.51 -8.90
C ASP A 15 9.07 -5.39 -10.05
N GLU A 16 10.26 -4.86 -9.78
CA GLU A 16 11.34 -4.66 -10.75
C GLU A 16 11.06 -3.67 -11.88
N GLU A 17 10.18 -2.71 -11.63
CA GLU A 17 9.72 -1.70 -12.58
C GLU A 17 10.42 -0.34 -12.42
N LEU A 18 11.29 -0.18 -11.41
CA LEU A 18 12.07 1.05 -11.27
C LEU A 18 13.07 1.22 -12.42
N PRO A 19 13.27 2.46 -12.92
CA PRO A 19 14.34 2.76 -13.86
C PRO A 19 15.70 2.31 -13.30
N PRO A 20 16.60 1.75 -14.13
CA PRO A 20 17.87 1.16 -13.67
C PRO A 20 18.71 2.09 -12.81
N GLU A 21 18.78 3.37 -13.16
CA GLU A 21 19.52 4.40 -12.42
C GLU A 21 18.95 4.59 -11.00
N GLN A 22 17.62 4.61 -10.87
CA GLN A 22 16.96 4.78 -9.57
C GLN A 22 17.09 3.53 -8.70
N ARG A 23 16.97 2.35 -9.31
CA ARG A 23 17.18 1.07 -8.63
C ARG A 23 18.59 0.98 -8.06
N GLN A 24 19.61 1.33 -8.86
CA GLN A 24 21.01 1.32 -8.40
C GLN A 24 21.23 2.23 -7.19
N VAL A 25 20.70 3.46 -7.23
CA VAL A 25 20.83 4.41 -6.10
C VAL A 25 20.14 3.86 -4.86
N PHE A 26 18.97 3.24 -5.02
CA PHE A 26 18.24 2.67 -3.88
C PHE A 26 18.93 1.43 -3.30
N ASP A 27 19.46 0.56 -4.15
CA ASP A 27 20.26 -0.59 -3.70
C ASP A 27 21.48 -0.15 -2.89
N GLU A 28 22.17 0.92 -3.33
CA GLU A 28 23.28 1.48 -2.58
C GLU A 28 22.83 2.06 -1.22
N HIS A 29 21.68 2.73 -1.18
CA HIS A 29 21.10 3.19 0.08
C HIS A 29 20.78 2.03 1.04
N LEU A 30 20.20 0.95 0.53
CA LEU A 30 19.87 -0.23 1.33
C LEU A 30 21.12 -0.92 1.89
N ARG A 31 22.31 -0.77 1.29
CA ARG A 31 23.56 -1.32 1.85
C ARG A 31 24.03 -0.60 3.11
N VAL A 32 23.66 0.68 3.28
CA VAL A 32 24.21 1.55 4.33
C VAL A 32 23.17 2.01 5.36
N CYS A 33 21.89 1.71 5.15
CA CYS A 33 20.80 2.21 5.99
C CYS A 33 19.95 1.07 6.59
N PRO A 34 20.35 0.53 7.77
CA PRO A 34 19.59 -0.52 8.46
C PRO A 34 18.10 -0.21 8.69
N PRO A 35 17.68 1.02 9.05
CA PRO A 35 16.27 1.35 9.19
C PRO A 35 15.47 1.13 7.90
N CYS A 36 16.04 1.46 6.74
CA CYS A 36 15.36 1.28 5.46
C CYS A 36 15.28 -0.20 5.05
N ILE A 37 16.30 -1.00 5.40
CA ILE A 37 16.23 -2.47 5.25
C ILE A 37 15.06 -3.01 6.06
N HIS A 38 14.97 -2.69 7.35
CA HIS A 38 13.90 -3.17 8.22
C HIS A 38 12.51 -2.69 7.78
N TYR A 39 12.41 -1.47 7.29
CA TYR A 39 11.17 -0.96 6.72
C TYR A 39 10.75 -1.77 5.49
N LEU A 40 11.69 -2.01 4.56
CA LEU A 40 11.43 -2.80 3.35
C LEU A 40 11.04 -4.25 3.68
N GLU A 41 11.67 -4.87 4.68
CA GLU A 41 11.30 -6.20 5.18
C GLU A 41 9.84 -6.23 5.69
N THR A 42 9.48 -5.24 6.51
CA THR A 42 8.11 -5.12 7.04
C THR A 42 7.10 -4.87 5.92
N TYR A 43 7.49 -4.07 4.92
CA TYR A 43 6.65 -3.78 3.77
C TYR A 43 6.43 -5.03 2.90
N ARG A 44 7.47 -5.82 2.64
CA ARG A 44 7.37 -7.12 1.96
C ARG A 44 6.40 -8.06 2.67
N LEU A 45 6.48 -8.14 4.01
CA LEU A 45 5.55 -8.94 4.80
C LEU A 45 4.11 -8.44 4.66
N THR A 46 3.89 -7.13 4.68
CA THR A 46 2.57 -6.52 4.49
C THR A 46 1.97 -6.90 3.14
N VAL A 47 2.75 -6.80 2.06
CA VAL A 47 2.33 -7.21 0.71
C VAL A 47 1.98 -8.69 0.69
N HIS A 48 2.83 -9.55 1.26
CA HIS A 48 2.59 -10.99 1.32
C HIS A 48 1.29 -11.35 2.05
N VAL A 49 1.11 -10.86 3.28
CA VAL A 49 -0.08 -11.14 4.08
C VAL A 49 -1.34 -10.60 3.41
N SER A 50 -1.27 -9.42 2.76
CA SER A 50 -2.39 -8.85 2.02
C SER A 50 -2.79 -9.71 0.82
N ARG A 51 -1.81 -10.25 0.07
CA ARG A 51 -2.06 -11.18 -1.03
C ARG A 51 -2.72 -12.46 -0.53
N VAL A 52 -2.17 -13.09 0.51
CA VAL A 52 -2.75 -14.30 1.12
C VAL A 52 -4.18 -14.06 1.60
N ALA A 53 -4.45 -12.94 2.28
CA ALA A 53 -5.80 -12.61 2.75
C ALA A 53 -6.81 -12.42 1.60
N CYS A 54 -6.35 -11.98 0.43
CA CYS A 54 -7.17 -11.82 -0.77
C CYS A 54 -7.30 -13.11 -1.59
N GLU A 55 -6.26 -13.95 -1.65
CA GLU A 55 -6.25 -15.25 -2.37
C GLU A 55 -7.13 -16.31 -1.70
N VAL A 56 -7.26 -16.27 -0.37
CA VAL A 56 -8.20 -17.13 0.40
C VAL A 56 -9.67 -16.87 0.02
N ARG A 57 -9.94 -15.89 -0.85
CA ARG A 57 -11.27 -15.49 -1.30
C ARG A 57 -11.44 -15.67 -2.82
N GLU A 58 -11.30 -16.90 -3.32
CA GLU A 58 -11.84 -17.25 -4.66
C GLU A 58 -13.36 -17.00 -4.74
N GLU A 59 -14.04 -17.02 -3.58
CA GLU A 59 -15.37 -16.45 -3.42
C GLU A 59 -15.23 -14.93 -3.31
N ALA A 60 -15.59 -14.23 -4.39
CA ALA A 60 -15.65 -12.78 -4.49
C ALA A 60 -16.07 -12.16 -3.15
N CYS A 61 -15.34 -11.12 -2.72
CA CYS A 61 -15.61 -10.36 -1.51
C CYS A 61 -17.10 -10.07 -1.57
N ALA A 62 -17.88 -10.63 -0.64
CA ALA A 62 -19.32 -10.43 -0.65
C ALA A 62 -19.52 -8.91 -0.80
N GLN A 63 -20.19 -8.50 -1.89
CA GLN A 63 -20.39 -7.10 -2.18
C GLN A 63 -20.93 -6.45 -0.90
N PRO A 64 -20.30 -5.35 -0.41
CA PRO A 64 -20.71 -4.77 0.86
C PRO A 64 -22.19 -4.40 0.78
N PRO A 65 -23.01 -4.68 1.82
CA PRO A 65 -24.43 -4.39 1.77
C PRO A 65 -24.69 -2.92 1.40
N GLU A 66 -25.52 -2.67 0.39
CA GLU A 66 -25.76 -1.31 -0.13
C GLU A 66 -26.23 -0.31 0.93
N LYS A 67 -26.91 -0.80 1.97
CA LYS A 67 -27.34 0.02 3.11
C LYS A 67 -26.14 0.63 3.84
N LEU A 68 -25.08 -0.15 4.03
CA LEU A 68 -23.85 0.30 4.69
C LEU A 68 -23.10 1.31 3.82
N VAL A 69 -22.93 1.00 2.53
CA VAL A 69 -22.29 1.91 1.56
C VAL A 69 -23.02 3.26 1.54
N ARG A 70 -24.35 3.25 1.44
CA ARG A 70 -25.16 4.48 1.46
C ARG A 70 -24.99 5.25 2.77
N ALA A 71 -25.03 4.59 3.92
CA ALA A 71 -24.87 5.23 5.22
C ALA A 71 -23.51 5.94 5.35
N ILE A 72 -22.42 5.29 4.94
CA ILE A 72 -21.06 5.88 4.97
C ILE A 72 -20.99 7.09 4.04
N LEU A 73 -21.49 6.97 2.80
CA LEU A 73 -21.47 8.09 1.85
C LEU A 73 -22.31 9.28 2.32
N THR A 74 -23.44 9.04 2.99
CA THR A 74 -24.25 10.10 3.59
C THR A 74 -23.50 10.80 4.72
N ALA A 75 -22.84 10.06 5.62
CA ALA A 75 -22.04 10.65 6.71
C ALA A 75 -20.88 11.50 6.17
N LEU A 76 -20.11 10.99 5.21
CA LEU A 76 -18.98 11.71 4.61
C LEU A 76 -19.42 12.98 3.85
N ARG A 77 -20.62 12.98 3.26
CA ARG A 77 -21.20 14.16 2.61
C ARG A 77 -21.83 15.15 3.61
N GLY A 78 -22.19 14.68 4.80
CA GLY A 78 -22.83 15.45 5.86
C GLY A 78 -21.87 16.13 6.84
N GLU A 79 -20.61 15.68 6.95
CA GLU A 79 -19.67 16.13 7.98
C GLU A 79 -18.29 16.54 7.44
N GLY A 80 -18.28 17.28 6.33
CA GLY A 80 -17.16 18.16 5.98
C GLY A 80 -17.28 19.57 6.60
N ARG A 81 -18.09 19.74 7.65
CA ARG A 81 -18.32 21.05 8.28
C ARG A 81 -18.79 20.94 9.73
N SER A 82 -17.85 20.70 10.64
CA SER A 82 -17.84 21.33 11.97
C SER A 82 -16.43 21.23 12.56
N ALA A 83 -15.90 22.43 12.88
CA ALA A 83 -14.79 22.83 13.75
C ALA A 83 -13.78 21.78 14.25
#